data_AF-A0A672UGK0-F1
#
_entry.id   AF-A0A672UGK0-F1
#
_cell.length_a   1.000
_cell.length_b   1.000
_cell.length_c   1.000
_cell.angle_alpha   90.00
_cell.angle_beta   90.00
_cell.angle_gamma   90.00
#
_symmetry.space_group_name_H-M   'P 1'
#
loop_
_entity.id
_entity.type
_entity.pdbx_description
1 polymer ?
#
loop_
_entity_poly.entity_id
_entity_poly.type
_entity_poly.pdbx_seq_one_letter_code
_entity_poly.pdbx_strand_id
1 'polypeptide(L)' 'LLSITSQVVTGLYLGNIRDSEDHESLRRNGVTHILSIHNSAKPVLEVSARVGGSGGTPRGG' A
#
# COMPACT_ATOMS: atom_id res chain seq x y z
N LEU A 1 -12.07 2.82 11.50
CA LEU A 1 -13.06 3.68 12.18
C LEU A 1 -12.84 5.18 11.94
N LEU A 2 -11.76 5.62 11.30
CA LEU A 2 -11.63 7.00 10.84
C LEU A 2 -11.30 6.99 9.34
N SER A 3 -12.35 7.09 8.51
CA SER A 3 -12.22 7.60 7.15
C SER A 3 -12.18 9.12 7.30
N ILE A 4 -11.07 9.74 6.88
CA ILE A 4 -10.89 11.20 6.95
C ILE A 4 -10.47 11.65 5.57
N THR A 5 -11.46 11.78 4.70
CA THR A 5 -11.29 12.43 3.40
C THR A 5 -11.17 13.94 3.63
N SER A 6 -10.08 14.56 3.21
CA SER A 6 -9.92 16.02 3.26
C SER A 6 -10.42 16.65 1.97
N GLN A 7 -11.35 17.59 2.07
CA GLN A 7 -11.69 18.45 0.94
C GLN A 7 -10.57 19.48 0.76
N VAL A 8 -9.91 19.44 -0.40
CA VAL A 8 -8.78 20.33 -0.71
C VAL A 8 -9.30 21.61 -1.37
N VAL A 9 -10.24 21.44 -2.30
CA VAL A 9 -11.04 22.51 -2.90
C VAL A 9 -12.46 22.00 -3.13
N THR A 10 -13.42 22.88 -3.42
CA THR A 10 -14.80 22.48 -3.69
C THR A 10 -14.85 21.41 -4.79
N GLY A 11 -15.45 20.27 -4.49
CA GLY A 11 -15.56 19.12 -5.40
C GLY A 11 -14.29 18.28 -5.57
N LEU A 12 -13.18 18.62 -4.89
CA LEU A 12 -11.94 17.84 -4.90
C LEU A 12 -11.59 17.35 -3.50
N TYR A 13 -11.41 16.05 -3.40
CA TYR A 13 -11.17 15.34 -2.16
C TYR A 13 -9.87 14.55 -2.27
N LEU A 14 -9.08 14.54 -1.19
CA LEU A 14 -7.90 13.69 -1.04
C LEU A 14 -8.13 12.72 0.11
N GLY A 15 -7.93 11.43 -0.17
CA GLY A 15 -8.13 10.34 0.77
C GLY A 15 -7.19 9.17 0.47
N ASN A 16 -7.24 8.17 1.33
CA ASN A 16 -6.53 6.91 1.15
C ASN A 16 -7.42 5.88 0.41
N ILE A 17 -6.87 4.69 0.16
CA ILE A 17 -7.56 3.62 -0.58
C ILE A 17 -8.90 3.23 0.09
N ARG A 18 -8.99 3.19 1.42
CA ARG A 18 -10.24 2.84 2.13
C ARG A 18 -11.33 3.89 1.93
N ASP A 19 -10.94 5.15 1.79
CA ASP A 19 -11.90 6.24 1.55
C ASP A 19 -12.54 6.11 0.17
N SER A 20 -11.81 5.54 -0.81
CA SER A 20 -12.33 5.24 -2.14
C SER A 20 -13.30 4.05 -2.18
N GLU A 21 -13.39 3.27 -1.10
CA GLU A 21 -14.28 2.12 -0.97
C GLU A 21 -15.53 2.44 -0.10
N ASP A 22 -15.53 3.57 0.63
CA ASP A 22 -16.68 3.99 1.45
C ASP A 22 -17.76 4.66 0.59
N HIS A 23 -18.66 3.85 0.05
CA HIS A 23 -19.75 4.30 -0.81
C HIS A 23 -20.67 5.35 -0.16
N GLU A 24 -20.91 5.24 1.15
CA GLU A 24 -21.76 6.18 1.88
C GLU A 24 -21.09 7.54 2.00
N SER A 25 -19.78 7.57 2.28
CA SER A 25 -19.00 8.81 2.29
C SER A 25 -18.93 9.45 0.90
N LEU A 26 -18.66 8.66 -0.14
CA LEU A 26 -18.57 9.15 -1.51
C LEU A 26 -19.89 9.76 -1.98
N ARG A 27 -21.02 9.08 -1.74
CA ARG A 27 -22.37 9.58 -2.07
C ARG A 27 -22.70 10.86 -1.31
N ARG A 28 -22.46 10.91 0.00
CA ARG A 28 -22.71 12.10 0.83
C ARG A 28 -21.92 13.31 0.37
N ASN A 29 -20.70 13.09 -0.13
CA ASN A 29 -19.82 14.15 -0.64
C ASN A 29 -20.01 14.44 -2.14
N GLY A 30 -20.95 13.77 -2.82
CA GLY A 30 -21.19 13.97 -4.25
C GLY A 30 -20.02 13.55 -5.15
N VAL A 31 -19.15 12.65 -4.67
CA VAL A 31 -18.01 12.16 -5.45
C VAL A 31 -18.51 11.17 -6.50
N THR A 32 -18.23 11.48 -7.77
CA THR A 32 -18.67 10.68 -8.93
C THR A 32 -17.50 10.04 -9.69
N HIS A 33 -16.28 10.54 -9.48
CA HIS A 33 -15.08 10.10 -10.16
C HIS A 33 -13.96 9.93 -9.13
N ILE A 34 -13.18 8.85 -9.25
CA ILE A 34 -12.06 8.53 -8.38
C ILE A 34 -10.81 8.38 -9.24
N LEU A 35 -9.76 9.13 -8.91
CA LEU A 35 -8.44 8.97 -9.50
C LEU A 35 -7.50 8.34 -8.48
N SER A 36 -7.14 7.07 -8.69
CA SER A 36 -6.24 6.33 -7.81
C SER A 36 -4.81 6.39 -8.33
N ILE A 37 -3.91 6.97 -7.55
CA ILE A 37 -2.46 6.97 -7.82
C ILE A 37 -1.79 6.11 -6.75
N HIS A 38 -1.33 4.92 -7.12
CA HIS A 38 -0.55 4.06 -6.24
C HIS A 38 0.66 3.50 -7.00
N ASN A 39 1.80 3.42 -6.32
CA ASN A 39 2.92 2.65 -6.86
C ASN A 39 2.67 1.17 -6.56
N SER A 40 2.58 0.33 -7.59
CA SER A 40 2.35 -1.12 -7.47
C SER A 40 3.57 -1.88 -6.97
N ALA A 41 4.34 -1.35 -6.02
CA ALA A 41 5.46 -2.06 -5.42
C ALA A 41 4.91 -3.11 -4.44
N LYS A 42 4.43 -4.23 -4.98
CA LYS A 42 4.38 -5.47 -4.21
C LYS A 42 5.83 -5.88 -3.95
N PRO A 43 6.27 -6.09 -2.70
CA PRO A 43 7.46 -6.89 -2.47
C PRO A 43 7.21 -8.23 -3.18
N VAL A 44 8.11 -8.62 -4.08
CA VAL A 44 8.17 -10.02 -4.53
C VAL A 44 8.40 -10.84 -3.27
N LEU A 45 7.39 -11.61 -2.87
CA LEU A 45 7.44 -12.46 -1.69
C LEU A 45 8.60 -13.47 -1.80
N GLU A 46 9.27 -13.62 -0.65
CA GLU A 46 10.03 -14.76 -0.13
C GLU A 46 11.12 -15.41 -0.99
N VAL A 47 12.37 -15.10 -0.67
CA VAL A 47 13.42 -16.12 -0.63
C VAL A 47 13.65 -16.50 0.82
N SER A 48 12.87 -17.47 1.30
CA SER A 48 13.25 -18.26 2.47
C SER A 48 14.34 -19.25 2.04
N ALA A 49 15.56 -18.74 1.79
CA ALA A 49 16.72 -19.59 1.61
C ALA A 49 17.24 -20.04 2.98
N ARG A 50 16.55 -21.01 3.59
CA ARG A 50 17.23 -21.97 4.44
C ARG A 50 17.93 -22.97 3.53
N VAL A 51 19.21 -22.72 3.24
CA VAL A 51 20.14 -23.77 2.79
C VAL A 51 21.37 -23.65 3.66
N GLY A 52 21.55 -24.64 4.53
CA GLY A 52 22.76 -24.80 5.32
C GLY A 52 23.97 -25.14 4.44
N GLY A 53 25.13 -24.67 4.87
CA GLY A 53 26.42 -25.00 4.26
C GLY A 53 27.52 -24.81 5.29
N SER A 54 27.97 -25.92 5.85
CA SER A 54 29.12 -26.05 6.74
C SER A 54 30.38 -25.41 6.12
N GLY A 55 30.79 -24.24 6.61
CA GLY A 55 32.08 -23.64 6.28
C GLY A 55 33.19 -24.30 7.08
N GLY A 56 33.87 -25.29 6.49
CA GLY A 56 35.13 -25.82 6.99
C GLY A 56 36.21 -24.74 7.00
N THR A 57 37.04 -24.70 8.04
CA THR A 57 38.19 -23.82 8.15
C THR A 57 39.32 -24.29 7.23
N PRO A 58 39.93 -23.42 6.41
CA PRO A 58 41.16 -23.78 5.70
C PRO A 58 42.32 -23.81 6.71
N ARG A 59 42.98 -24.96 6.84
CA ARG A 59 44.31 -25.07 7.45
C ARG A 59 45.37 -24.90 6.36
N GLY A 60 46.28 -23.95 6.55
CA GLY A 60 47.54 -23.81 5.80
C GLY A 60 48.21 -22.49 6.20
N GLY A 61 49.51 -22.44 6.54
CA GLY A 61 50.54 -23.46 6.68
C GLY A 61 51.66 -22.92 7.56
#